data_AF-B4NVH4-F1
#
_entry.id   AF-B4NVH4-F1
#
_cell.length_a   1.000
_cell.length_b   1.000
_cell.length_c   1.000
_cell.angle_alpha   90.00
_cell.angle_beta   90.00
_cell.angle_gamma   90.00
#
_symmetry.space_group_name_H-M   'P 1'
#
loop_
_entity.id
_entity.type
_entity.pdbx_description
1 polymer ?
#
loop_
_entity_poly.entity_id
_entity_poly.type
_entity_poly.pdbx_seq_one_letter_code
_entity_poly.pdbx_strand_id
1 'polypeptide(L)'
;MSSQERTQNIKRVVMEDELTLCEVNILYIHEEQEEEEPGANDSLTAATELADQSIIEDVFGEGILMKEWQLENAVQPTCSIFAKNMNTDIVSCPICFEKMKRIQLANQFESG
;
A
#
# COMPACT_ATOMS: atom_id res chain seq x y z
N MET A 1 -31.57 -15.41 21.53
CA MET A 1 -31.22 -14.06 21.03
C MET A 1 -31.56 -13.98 19.56
N SER A 2 -32.52 -13.15 19.20
CA SER A 2 -32.91 -12.85 17.82
C SER A 2 -31.84 -12.01 17.13
N SER A 3 -31.77 -12.10 15.80
CA SER A 3 -30.88 -11.25 14.97
C SER A 3 -31.11 -9.75 15.24
N GLN A 4 -32.36 -9.34 15.46
CA GLN A 4 -32.71 -7.96 15.80
C GLN A 4 -32.17 -7.52 17.16
N GLU A 5 -32.21 -8.40 18.16
CA GLU A 5 -31.66 -8.10 19.50
C GLU A 5 -30.13 -7.97 19.45
N ARG A 6 -29.47 -8.78 18.62
CA ARG A 6 -28.02 -8.66 18.38
C ARG A 6 -27.68 -7.32 17.71
N THR A 7 -28.40 -6.93 16.67
CA THR A 7 -28.18 -5.66 15.98
C THR A 7 -28.42 -4.45 16.90
N GLN A 8 -29.46 -4.49 17.74
CA GLN A 8 -29.72 -3.41 18.69
C GLN A 8 -28.64 -3.31 19.77
N ASN A 9 -28.12 -4.44 20.26
CA ASN A 9 -27.03 -4.44 21.22
C ASN A 9 -25.73 -3.89 20.62
N ILE A 10 -25.38 -4.29 19.38
CA ILE A 10 -24.20 -3.74 18.69
C ILE A 10 -24.34 -2.23 18.52
N LYS A 11 -25.49 -1.77 18.04
CA LYS A 11 -25.75 -0.32 17.85
C LYS A 11 -25.67 0.46 19.16
N ARG A 12 -26.11 -0.12 20.28
CA ARG A 12 -26.00 0.50 21.60
C ARG A 12 -24.54 0.67 22.03
N VAL A 13 -23.75 -0.41 21.96
CA VAL A 13 -22.34 -0.41 22.37
C VAL A 13 -21.53 0.60 21.55
N VAL A 14 -21.72 0.65 20.23
CA VAL A 14 -20.99 1.59 19.36
C VAL A 14 -21.30 3.05 19.70
N MET A 15 -22.55 3.41 19.99
CA MET A 15 -22.88 4.80 20.34
C MET A 15 -22.48 5.20 21.76
N GLU A 16 -22.24 4.25 22.66
CA GLU A 16 -21.73 4.54 24.00
C GLU A 16 -20.24 4.93 23.98
N ASP A 17 -19.44 4.35 23.07
CA ASP A 17 -18.01 4.67 22.91
C ASP A 17 -17.76 6.06 22.28
N GLU A 18 -18.64 6.52 21.39
CA GLU A 18 -18.49 7.83 20.69
C GLU A 18 -18.53 9.04 21.64
N LEU A 19 -19.15 8.91 22.84
CA LEU A 19 -19.19 9.98 23.83
C LEU A 19 -17.82 10.29 24.46
N THR A 20 -16.85 9.38 24.35
CA THR A 20 -15.48 9.62 24.85
C THR A 20 -14.56 10.34 23.86
N LEU A 21 -15.00 10.50 22.60
CA LEU A 21 -14.23 11.13 21.53
C LEU A 21 -14.66 12.58 21.25
N CYS A 22 -15.51 13.18 22.10
CA CYS A 22 -15.91 14.58 21.98
C CYS A 22 -14.73 15.55 22.16
N GLU A 23 -14.27 16.07 21.02
CA GLU A 23 -13.83 17.46 20.73
C GLU A 23 -12.61 18.06 21.44
N VAL A 24 -11.97 17.45 22.45
CA VAL A 24 -10.94 18.17 23.22
C VAL A 24 -9.50 18.02 22.69
N ASN A 25 -9.22 17.16 21.71
CA ASN A 25 -7.83 16.88 21.26
C ASN A 25 -7.64 16.76 19.74
N ILE A 26 -8.40 17.49 18.92
CA ILE A 26 -8.03 17.66 17.50
C ILE A 26 -7.03 18.82 17.44
N LEU A 27 -5.73 18.51 17.50
CA LEU A 27 -4.68 19.49 17.30
C LEU A 27 -4.60 19.80 15.79
N TYR A 28 -5.01 21.00 15.39
CA TYR A 28 -4.86 21.48 14.02
C TYR A 28 -3.40 21.88 13.82
N ILE A 29 -2.63 21.05 13.13
CA ILE A 29 -1.25 21.37 12.75
C ILE A 29 -1.32 22.35 11.58
N HIS A 30 -0.86 23.58 11.77
CA HIS A 30 -0.66 24.52 10.67
C HIS A 30 0.57 24.07 9.86
N GLU A 31 0.36 23.62 8.62
CA GLU A 31 1.43 23.48 7.64
C GLU A 31 1.84 24.87 7.14
N GLU A 32 2.67 25.57 7.92
CA GLU A 32 3.50 26.65 7.40
C GLU A 32 4.93 26.11 7.26
N GLN A 33 5.18 25.31 6.23
CA GLN A 33 6.51 25.15 5.69
C GLN A 33 6.68 26.20 4.58
N GLU A 34 7.22 27.35 4.96
CA GLU A 34 7.97 28.18 4.02
C GLU A 34 9.26 27.41 3.66
N GLU A 35 9.19 26.52 2.67
CA GLU A 35 10.39 26.07 1.97
C GLU A 35 10.58 26.92 0.71
N GLU A 36 11.38 27.95 0.88
CA GLU A 36 12.15 28.61 -0.17
C GLU A 36 12.95 27.54 -0.92
N GLU A 37 12.43 27.05 -2.04
CA GLU A 37 13.10 26.10 -2.94
C GLU A 37 14.39 26.69 -3.53
N PRO A 38 15.59 26.19 -3.19
CA PRO A 38 16.81 26.48 -3.92
C PRO A 38 17.29 25.19 -4.57
N GLY A 39 16.84 24.91 -5.79
CA GLY A 39 17.59 24.03 -6.69
C GLY A 39 16.85 22.78 -7.16
N ALA A 40 16.19 22.92 -8.31
CA ALA A 40 15.67 21.82 -9.14
C ALA A 40 16.75 20.86 -9.70
N ASN A 41 17.96 20.86 -9.13
CA ASN A 41 19.13 20.10 -9.55
C ASN A 41 19.56 19.02 -8.53
N ASP A 42 19.05 19.05 -7.30
CA ASP A 42 19.38 18.03 -6.28
C ASP A 42 18.46 16.80 -6.36
N SER A 43 17.28 16.94 -6.97
CA SER A 43 16.34 15.83 -7.19
C SER A 43 16.90 14.70 -8.06
N LEU A 44 17.75 15.03 -9.06
CA LEU A 44 18.38 14.04 -9.94
C LEU A 44 19.56 13.33 -9.24
N THR A 45 20.22 14.01 -8.31
CA THR A 45 21.34 13.46 -7.53
C THR A 45 20.83 12.46 -6.49
N ALA A 46 19.73 12.76 -5.79
CA ALA A 46 19.11 11.85 -4.82
C ALA A 46 18.65 10.52 -5.45
N ALA A 47 18.10 10.55 -6.66
CA ALA A 47 17.71 9.33 -7.38
C ALA A 47 18.92 8.47 -7.81
N THR A 48 20.07 9.11 -8.05
CA THR A 48 21.30 8.42 -8.46
C THR A 48 22.01 7.79 -7.26
N GLU A 49 21.98 8.42 -6.09
CA GLU A 49 22.54 7.86 -4.84
C GLU A 49 21.69 6.70 -4.28
N LEU A 50 20.36 6.73 -4.47
CA LEU A 50 19.45 5.61 -4.14
C LEU A 50 19.60 4.41 -5.09
N ALA A 51 20.28 4.55 -6.22
CA ALA A 51 20.52 3.45 -7.16
C ALA A 51 21.71 2.54 -6.74
N ASP A 52 22.46 2.91 -5.70
CA ASP A 52 23.48 2.04 -5.13
C ASP A 52 22.81 0.88 -4.37
N GLN A 53 22.67 -0.25 -5.07
CA GLN A 53 22.05 -1.47 -4.54
C GLN A 53 22.70 -1.93 -3.24
N SER A 54 23.96 -1.57 -2.97
CA SER A 54 24.66 -1.92 -1.72
C SER A 54 24.01 -1.27 -0.48
N ILE A 55 23.56 -0.02 -0.58
CA ILE A 55 22.89 0.69 0.52
C ILE A 55 21.52 0.05 0.81
N ILE A 56 20.80 -0.33 -0.25
CA ILE A 56 19.51 -1.00 -0.12
C ILE A 56 19.70 -2.36 0.57
N GLU A 57 20.72 -3.12 0.21
CA GLU A 57 21.03 -4.40 0.85
C GLU A 57 21.53 -4.24 2.29
N ASP A 58 22.28 -3.19 2.61
CA ASP A 58 22.74 -2.89 3.97
C ASP A 58 21.59 -2.44 4.90
N VAL A 59 20.61 -1.69 4.37
CA VAL A 59 19.48 -1.16 5.15
C VAL A 59 18.33 -2.17 5.23
N PHE A 60 17.94 -2.76 4.11
CA PHE A 60 16.78 -3.63 4.01
C PHE A 60 17.16 -5.10 4.04
N GLY A 61 18.42 -5.49 3.82
CA GLY A 61 18.86 -6.88 3.71
C GLY A 61 18.77 -7.44 2.28
N GLU A 62 19.65 -8.39 1.97
CA GLU A 62 19.77 -8.99 0.64
C GLU A 62 18.43 -9.59 0.14
N GLY A 63 17.96 -9.07 -1.00
CA GLY A 63 16.77 -9.55 -1.69
C GLY A 63 15.44 -9.31 -0.98
N ILE A 64 15.37 -8.43 0.02
CA ILE A 64 14.12 -8.18 0.76
C ILE A 64 13.04 -7.54 -0.12
N LEU A 65 13.39 -6.56 -0.96
CA LEU A 65 12.43 -5.96 -1.91
C LEU A 65 11.79 -6.98 -2.85
N MET A 66 12.59 -7.93 -3.35
CA MET A 66 12.08 -8.97 -4.25
C MET A 66 11.20 -9.98 -3.50
N LYS A 67 11.55 -10.33 -2.25
CA LYS A 67 10.71 -11.20 -1.41
C LYS A 67 9.38 -10.54 -1.07
N GLU A 68 9.38 -9.25 -0.73
CA GLU A 68 8.17 -8.49 -0.45
C GLU A 68 7.27 -8.38 -1.68
N TRP A 69 7.86 -8.07 -2.84
CA TRP A 69 7.13 -8.07 -4.10
C TRP A 69 6.52 -9.45 -4.41
N GLN A 70 7.27 -10.54 -4.21
CA GLN A 70 6.75 -11.89 -4.40
C GLN A 70 5.59 -12.17 -3.44
N LEU A 71 5.69 -11.75 -2.18
CA LEU A 71 4.68 -11.96 -1.16
C LEU A 71 3.40 -11.19 -1.49
N GLU A 72 3.51 -9.93 -1.91
CA GLU A 72 2.37 -9.12 -2.34
C GLU A 72 1.66 -9.75 -3.56
N ASN A 73 2.44 -10.22 -4.55
CA ASN A 73 1.89 -10.77 -5.79
C ASN A 73 1.49 -12.25 -5.71
N ALA A 74 1.78 -12.93 -4.61
CA ALA A 74 1.36 -14.31 -4.36
C ALA A 74 -0.02 -14.40 -3.69
N VAL A 75 -0.60 -13.28 -3.24
CA VAL A 75 -1.91 -13.25 -2.60
C VAL A 75 -2.99 -13.69 -3.58
N GLN A 76 -3.73 -14.75 -3.23
CA GLN A 76 -4.86 -15.25 -4.02
C GLN A 76 -6.16 -15.17 -3.22
N PRO A 77 -7.27 -14.72 -3.82
CA PRO A 77 -8.56 -14.71 -3.13
C PRO A 77 -9.06 -16.15 -2.93
N THR A 78 -9.25 -16.59 -1.68
CA THR A 78 -9.61 -17.98 -1.36
C THR A 78 -11.10 -18.30 -1.50
N CYS A 79 -11.97 -17.28 -1.54
CA CYS A 79 -13.43 -17.44 -1.52
C CYS A 79 -14.13 -16.94 -2.79
N SER A 80 -13.39 -16.75 -3.88
CA SER A 80 -13.92 -16.26 -5.16
C SER A 80 -13.93 -17.36 -6.22
N ILE A 81 -14.99 -17.43 -7.03
CA ILE A 81 -15.02 -18.26 -8.24
C ILE A 81 -13.93 -17.85 -9.25
N PHE A 82 -13.39 -16.64 -9.11
CA PHE A 82 -12.33 -16.08 -9.94
C PHE A 82 -10.93 -16.23 -9.33
N ALA A 83 -10.78 -16.98 -8.23
CA ALA A 83 -9.53 -17.14 -7.47
C ALA A 83 -8.27 -17.44 -8.30
N LYS A 84 -8.43 -18.12 -9.44
CA LYS A 84 -7.32 -18.55 -10.31
C LYS A 84 -7.38 -17.94 -11.71
N ASN A 85 -8.19 -16.90 -11.91
CA ASN A 85 -8.36 -16.29 -13.22
C ASN A 85 -7.32 -15.18 -13.43
N MET A 86 -6.29 -15.47 -14.24
CA MET A 86 -5.20 -14.54 -14.56
C MET A 86 -5.66 -13.25 -15.29
N ASN A 87 -6.86 -13.25 -15.88
CA ASN A 87 -7.44 -12.08 -16.54
C ASN A 87 -8.06 -11.08 -15.55
N THR A 88 -8.36 -11.53 -14.33
CA THR A 88 -8.94 -10.71 -13.26
C THR A 88 -7.98 -10.49 -12.10
N ASP A 89 -6.92 -11.30 -12.02
CA ASP A 89 -5.91 -11.19 -10.98
C ASP A 89 -5.02 -9.95 -11.19
N ILE A 90 -4.95 -9.09 -10.18
CA ILE A 90 -4.23 -7.82 -10.21
C ILE A 90 -2.90 -7.98 -9.47
N VAL A 91 -1.82 -7.60 -10.14
CA VAL A 91 -0.42 -7.69 -9.67
C VAL A 91 0.28 -6.34 -9.81
N SER A 92 1.31 -6.10 -9.01
CA SER A 92 2.21 -4.96 -9.13
C SER A 92 3.34 -5.30 -10.11
N CYS A 93 3.62 -4.43 -11.09
CA CYS A 93 4.80 -4.58 -11.93
C CYS A 93 6.08 -4.28 -11.11
N PRO A 94 7.10 -5.14 -11.12
CA PRO A 94 8.34 -4.92 -10.36
C PRO A 94 9.23 -3.81 -10.95
N ILE A 95 8.93 -3.34 -12.17
CA ILE A 95 9.73 -2.34 -12.88
C ILE A 95 9.10 -0.95 -12.76
N CYS A 96 7.79 -0.83 -13.05
CA CYS A 96 7.09 0.46 -13.02
C CYS A 96 6.22 0.68 -11.78
N PHE A 97 6.14 -0.31 -10.87
CA PHE A 97 5.32 -0.28 -9.65
C PHE A 97 3.82 -0.05 -9.86
N GLU A 98 3.35 -0.08 -11.12
CA GLU A 98 1.94 0.08 -11.46
C GLU A 98 1.17 -1.22 -11.28
N LYS A 99 -0.11 -1.11 -10.88
CA LYS A 99 -1.03 -2.23 -10.74
C LYS A 99 -1.61 -2.59 -12.11
N MET A 100 -1.52 -3.86 -12.50
CA MET A 100 -2.03 -4.36 -13.78
C MET A 100 -2.51 -5.80 -13.67
N LYS A 101 -3.16 -6.32 -14.72
CA LYS A 101 -3.58 -7.72 -14.74
C LYS A 101 -2.37 -8.63 -14.90
N ARG A 102 -2.40 -9.81 -14.25
CA ARG A 102 -1.31 -10.80 -14.35
C ARG A 102 -0.98 -11.17 -15.80
N ILE A 103 -1.99 -11.27 -16.66
CA ILE A 103 -1.78 -11.53 -18.09
C ILE A 103 -1.09 -10.36 -18.83
N GLN A 104 -1.38 -9.12 -18.44
CA GLN A 104 -0.72 -7.94 -19.04
C GLN A 104 0.75 -7.92 -18.67
N LEU A 105 1.07 -8.24 -17.40
CA LEU A 105 2.44 -8.35 -16.92
C LEU A 105 3.21 -9.45 -17.66
N ALA A 106 2.61 -10.63 -17.85
CA ALA A 106 3.24 -11.73 -18.60
C ALA A 106 3.56 -11.31 -20.05
N ASN A 107 2.62 -10.67 -20.73
CA ASN A 107 2.82 -10.20 -22.11
C ASN A 107 3.92 -9.12 -22.22
N GLN A 108 4.05 -8.25 -21.21
CA GLN A 108 5.12 -7.25 -21.16
C GLN A 108 6.51 -7.90 -21.07
N PHE A 109 6.65 -8.99 -20.31
CA PHE A 109 7.92 -9.72 -20.21
C PHE A 109 8.23 -10.59 -21.42
N GLU A 110 7.23 -11.10 -22.14
CA GLU A 110 7.43 -11.89 -23.37
C GLU A 110 7.75 -11.03 -24.60
N SER A 111 7.43 -9.74 -24.56
CA SER A 111 7.64 -8.81 -25.68
C SER A 111 8.95 -8.02 -25.58
N GLY A 112 9.76 -8.25 -24.54
CA GLY A 112 11.01 -7.56 -24.24
C GLY A 112 12.26 -8.36 -24.62
#